data_AF-Q5NJ45-F1
#
_entry.id   AF-Q5NJ45-F1
#
_cell.length_a   1.000
_cell.length_b   1.000
_cell.length_c   1.000
_cell.angle_alpha   90.00
_cell.angle_beta   90.00
_cell.angle_gamma   90.00
#
_symmetry.space_group_name_H-M   'P 1'
#
loop_
_entity.id
_entity.type
_entity.pdbx_description
1 polymer ?
#
loop_
_entity_poly.entity_id
_entity_poly.type
_entity_poly.pdbx_seq_one_letter_code
_entity_poly.pdbx_strand_id
1 'polypeptide(L)'
;SHLDVKPDNIYVKSGVYKLGDFGCATLLDKSQPIEEGDARYMPQEILNENYDHLDKVDVFSLGAAIYELIRGSPLPESGPHFLNLREGKLPLLPGHSLQFQNLLKAMMNR
;
A
#
# COMPACT_ATOMS: atom_id res chain seq x y z
N SER A 1 -1.64 -8.08 -10.42
CA SER A 1 -1.60 -7.17 -9.26
C SER A 1 -2.56 -7.70 -8.22
N HIS A 2 -2.23 -7.62 -6.93
CA HIS A 2 -3.06 -8.12 -5.84
C HIS A 2 -4.17 -7.12 -5.48
N LEU A 3 -3.89 -5.82 -5.55
CA LEU A 3 -4.84 -4.71 -5.35
C LEU A 3 -5.49 -4.57 -3.97
N ASP A 4 -5.18 -5.50 -3.06
CA ASP A 4 -5.64 -5.47 -1.66
C ASP A 4 -4.53 -5.91 -0.69
N VAL A 5 -3.29 -5.44 -0.91
CA VAL A 5 -2.19 -5.68 0.05
C VAL A 5 -2.37 -4.80 1.28
N LYS A 6 -2.71 -5.42 2.41
CA LYS A 6 -2.91 -4.78 3.72
C LYS A 6 -2.57 -5.73 4.85
N PRO A 7 -2.37 -5.25 6.10
CA PRO A 7 -2.02 -6.11 7.23
C PRO A 7 -2.97 -7.30 7.42
N ASP A 8 -4.28 -7.11 7.24
CA ASP A 8 -5.32 -8.15 7.36
C ASP A 8 -5.11 -9.33 6.39
N ASN A 9 -4.49 -9.07 5.24
CA ASN A 9 -4.27 -10.04 4.17
C ASN A 9 -2.85 -10.66 4.21
N ILE A 10 -2.02 -10.29 5.20
CA ILE A 10 -0.68 -10.85 5.41
C ILE A 10 -0.73 -11.81 6.60
N TYR A 11 -0.86 -13.10 6.30
CA TYR A 11 -0.94 -14.16 7.29
C TYR A 11 0.44 -14.54 7.82
N VAL A 12 0.51 -14.90 9.10
CA VAL A 12 1.75 -15.37 9.74
C VAL A 12 1.59 -16.78 10.29
N LYS A 13 2.54 -17.66 9.97
CA LYS A 13 2.65 -19.00 10.56
C LYS A 13 4.11 -19.37 10.76
N SER A 14 4.50 -19.66 12.00
CA SER A 14 5.87 -20.09 12.34
C SER A 14 6.96 -19.12 11.83
N GLY A 15 6.72 -17.82 11.96
CA GLY A 15 7.65 -16.76 11.50
C GLY A 15 7.67 -16.54 9.97
N VAL A 16 6.86 -17.27 9.21
CA VAL A 16 6.71 -17.08 7.77
C VAL A 16 5.48 -16.23 7.50
N TYR A 17 5.68 -15.18 6.69
CA TYR A 17 4.62 -14.29 6.23
C TYR A 17 4.16 -14.71 4.83
N LYS A 18 2.85 -14.76 4.61
CA LYS A 18 2.23 -15.15 3.33
C LYS A 18 1.10 -14.20 3.01
N LEU A 19 1.11 -13.69 1.79
CA LEU A 19 -0.01 -12.94 1.25
C LEU A 19 -1.16 -13.91 0.91
N GLY A 20 -2.39 -13.51 1.21
CA GLY A 20 -3.59 -14.19 0.77
C GLY A 20 -4.72 -13.21 0.51
N ASP A 21 -5.94 -13.72 0.35
CA ASP A 21 -7.12 -12.97 -0.13
C ASP A 21 -6.92 -12.32 -1.51
N PHE A 22 -6.94 -13.18 -2.54
CA PHE A 22 -6.78 -12.77 -3.94
C PHE A 22 -8.10 -12.34 -4.60
N GLY A 23 -9.12 -11.94 -3.83
CA GLY A 23 -10.43 -11.56 -4.36
C GLY A 23 -10.36 -10.42 -5.39
N CYS A 24 -9.50 -9.43 -5.14
CA CYS A 24 -9.28 -8.27 -6.03
C CYS A 24 -8.17 -8.50 -7.06
N ALA A 25 -7.53 -9.67 -7.08
CA ALA A 25 -6.35 -9.88 -7.91
C ALA A 25 -6.71 -9.91 -9.40
N THR A 26 -5.90 -9.23 -10.22
CA THR A 26 -6.11 -9.14 -11.67
C THR A 26 -4.82 -9.27 -12.47
N LEU A 27 -4.95 -9.56 -13.77
CA LEU A 27 -3.85 -9.60 -14.72
C LEU A 27 -3.38 -8.18 -15.08
N LEU A 28 -2.07 -8.02 -15.28
CA LEU A 28 -1.47 -6.72 -15.59
C LEU A 28 -1.84 -6.22 -17.00
N ASP A 29 -2.30 -7.11 -17.88
CA ASP A 29 -2.71 -6.81 -19.24
C ASP A 29 -4.10 -6.15 -19.33
N LYS A 30 -4.76 -5.92 -18.19
CA LYS A 30 -6.10 -5.31 -18.10
C LYS A 30 -7.17 -6.07 -18.87
N SER A 31 -6.96 -7.38 -19.11
CA SER A 31 -7.93 -8.23 -19.82
C SER A 31 -9.16 -8.57 -18.99
N GLN A 32 -9.14 -8.27 -17.69
CA GLN A 32 -10.22 -8.53 -16.74
C GLN A 32 -10.67 -7.23 -16.07
N PRO A 33 -11.94 -7.15 -15.62
CA PRO A 33 -12.39 -6.07 -14.76
C PRO A 33 -11.47 -5.93 -13.54
N ILE A 34 -11.29 -4.69 -13.10
CA ILE A 34 -10.45 -4.35 -11.95
C ILE A 34 -11.40 -4.10 -10.78
N GLU A 35 -11.22 -4.87 -9.71
CA GLU A 35 -11.87 -4.62 -8.43
C GLU A 35 -10.87 -3.92 -7.51
N GLU A 36 -11.26 -2.76 -7.00
CA GLU A 36 -10.50 -2.00 -6.02
C GLU A 36 -10.73 -2.60 -4.63
N GLY A 37 -9.65 -3.04 -3.96
CA GLY A 37 -9.64 -3.39 -2.54
C GLY A 37 -9.73 -2.17 -1.59
N ASP A 38 -9.02 -2.22 -0.47
CA ASP A 38 -9.09 -1.17 0.54
C ASP A 38 -8.39 0.14 0.11
N ALA A 39 -9.20 1.17 -0.12
CA ALA A 39 -8.75 2.49 -0.57
C ALA A 39 -7.63 3.08 0.29
N ARG A 40 -7.55 2.77 1.61
CA ARG A 40 -6.51 3.31 2.51
C ARG A 40 -5.09 2.98 2.06
N TYR A 41 -4.89 1.82 1.43
CA TYR A 41 -3.60 1.32 0.97
C TYR A 41 -3.36 1.56 -0.52
N MET A 42 -4.27 2.24 -1.22
CA MET A 42 -4.14 2.48 -2.66
C MET A 42 -3.42 3.78 -2.98
N PRO A 43 -2.60 3.81 -4.03
CA PRO A 43 -2.03 5.04 -4.54
C PRO A 43 -3.11 5.91 -5.21
N GLN A 44 -2.83 7.20 -5.39
CA GLN A 44 -3.83 8.16 -5.88
C GLN A 44 -4.28 7.87 -7.32
N GLU A 45 -3.39 7.35 -8.17
CA GLU A 45 -3.69 7.03 -9.56
C GLU A 45 -4.78 5.95 -9.68
N ILE A 46 -4.77 4.94 -8.79
CA ILE A 46 -5.79 3.89 -8.78
C ILE A 46 -7.14 4.45 -8.36
N LEU A 47 -7.17 5.30 -7.31
CA LEU A 47 -8.40 5.98 -6.89
C LEU A 47 -8.97 6.95 -7.94
N ASN A 48 -8.15 7.31 -8.94
CA ASN A 48 -8.55 8.14 -10.07
C ASN A 48 -8.80 7.28 -11.33
N GLU A 49 -8.99 5.97 -11.18
CA GLU A 49 -9.22 4.99 -12.26
C GLU A 49 -8.08 4.93 -13.30
N ASN A 50 -6.86 5.30 -12.92
CA ASN A 50 -5.67 5.16 -13.76
C ASN A 50 -4.91 3.86 -13.41
N TYR A 51 -5.04 2.89 -14.30
CA TYR A 51 -4.49 1.54 -14.15
C TYR A 51 -3.22 1.28 -14.98
N ASP A 52 -2.55 2.31 -15.51
CA ASP A 52 -1.38 2.12 -16.39
C ASP A 52 -0.17 1.46 -15.69
N HIS A 53 -0.10 1.54 -14.36
CA HIS A 53 1.01 1.04 -13.55
C HIS A 53 0.56 0.05 -12.47
N LEU A 54 -0.32 -0.89 -12.82
CA LEU A 54 -0.80 -1.96 -11.92
C LEU A 54 0.34 -2.78 -11.29
N ASP A 55 1.52 -2.83 -11.92
CA ASP A 55 2.71 -3.52 -11.40
C ASP A 55 3.35 -2.81 -10.19
N LYS A 56 3.03 -1.53 -9.96
CA LYS A 56 3.55 -0.73 -8.83
C LYS A 56 2.59 -0.63 -7.65
N VAL A 57 1.30 -0.88 -7.86
CA VAL A 57 0.25 -0.71 -6.84
C VAL A 57 0.57 -1.50 -5.58
N ASP A 58 0.91 -2.78 -5.71
CA ASP A 58 1.22 -3.65 -4.57
C ASP A 58 2.45 -3.17 -3.78
N VAL A 59 3.40 -2.47 -4.41
CA VAL A 59 4.57 -1.88 -3.74
C VAL A 59 4.16 -0.69 -2.88
N PHE A 60 3.31 0.18 -3.41
CA PHE A 60 2.73 1.29 -2.64
C PHE A 60 1.93 0.76 -1.46
N SER A 61 1.04 -0.21 -1.70
CA SER A 61 0.20 -0.82 -0.67
C SER A 61 1.01 -1.51 0.43
N LEU A 62 2.10 -2.20 0.07
CA LEU A 62 3.04 -2.74 1.06
C LEU A 62 3.72 -1.64 1.87
N GLY A 63 4.11 -0.53 1.24
CA GLY A 63 4.65 0.64 1.92
C GLY A 63 3.66 1.24 2.93
N ALA A 64 2.40 1.40 2.52
CA ALA A 64 1.32 1.88 3.37
C ALA A 64 1.08 0.94 4.57
N ALA A 65 1.08 -0.38 4.35
CA ALA A 65 0.96 -1.39 5.42
C ALA A 65 2.13 -1.32 6.41
N ILE A 66 3.37 -1.21 5.93
CA ILE A 66 4.54 -1.05 6.79
C ILE A 66 4.45 0.25 7.61
N TYR A 67 4.04 1.35 6.98
CA TYR A 67 3.87 2.64 7.65
C TYR A 67 2.84 2.58 8.78
N GLU A 68 1.70 1.91 8.55
CA GLU A 68 0.71 1.68 9.60
C GLU A 68 1.28 0.92 10.79
N LEU A 69 1.99 -0.18 10.53
CA LEU A 69 2.60 -1.02 11.56
C LEU A 69 3.63 -0.25 12.40
N ILE A 70 4.44 0.60 11.77
CA ILE A 70 5.41 1.45 12.47
C ILE A 70 4.72 2.45 13.39
N ARG A 71 3.62 3.06 12.92
CA ARG A 71 2.85 4.01 13.73
C ARG A 71 2.04 3.34 14.84
N GLY A 72 1.77 2.04 14.72
CA GLY A 72 0.88 1.32 15.64
C GLY A 72 -0.55 1.86 15.66
N SER A 73 -1.00 2.51 14.58
CA SER A 73 -2.34 3.09 14.48
C SER A 73 -2.87 3.04 13.03
N PRO A 74 -4.17 2.74 12.84
CA PRO A 74 -4.76 2.58 11.52
C PRO A 74 -4.52 3.76 10.59
N LEU A 75 -4.40 3.49 9.29
CA LEU A 75 -4.35 4.54 8.28
C LEU A 75 -5.66 5.35 8.27
N PRO A 76 -5.59 6.67 8.03
CA PRO A 76 -6.80 7.48 7.91
C PRO A 76 -7.62 7.03 6.70
N GLU A 77 -8.95 7.09 6.82
CA GLU A 77 -9.87 6.77 5.71
C GLU A 77 -10.08 7.97 4.76
N SER A 78 -9.85 9.19 5.23
CA SER A 78 -10.08 10.41 4.46
C SER A 78 -9.31 11.61 5.02
N GLY A 79 -9.43 12.76 4.33
CA GLY A 79 -8.90 14.04 4.79
C GLY A 79 -7.41 14.27 4.49
N PRO A 80 -6.81 15.32 5.07
CA PRO A 80 -5.46 15.76 4.71
C PRO A 80 -4.37 14.72 4.94
N HIS A 81 -4.47 13.92 6.01
CA HIS A 81 -3.49 12.86 6.28
C HIS A 81 -3.55 11.73 5.24
N PHE A 82 -4.76 11.39 4.77
CA PHE A 82 -4.95 10.42 3.69
C PHE A 82 -4.31 10.92 2.39
N LEU A 83 -4.49 12.21 2.05
CA LEU A 83 -3.89 12.80 0.85
C LEU A 83 -2.35 12.90 0.97
N ASN A 84 -1.84 13.39 2.10
CA ASN A 84 -0.40 13.54 2.33
C ASN A 84 0.36 12.22 2.15
N LEU A 85 -0.23 11.10 2.57
CA LEU A 85 0.35 9.78 2.43
C LEU A 85 0.58 9.40 0.95
N ARG A 86 -0.35 9.75 0.06
CA ARG A 86 -0.27 9.54 -1.40
C ARG A 86 0.62 10.55 -2.13
N GLU A 87 0.97 11.64 -1.46
CA GLU A 87 1.94 12.63 -1.95
C GLU A 87 3.36 12.36 -1.46
N GLY A 88 3.60 11.21 -0.81
CA GLY A 88 4.91 10.86 -0.24
C GLY A 88 5.32 11.74 0.95
N LYS A 89 4.39 12.55 1.49
CA LYS A 89 4.60 13.44 2.64
C LYS A 89 4.52 12.65 3.96
N LEU A 90 5.44 11.70 4.13
CA LEU A 90 5.56 10.92 5.35
C LEU A 90 6.27 11.74 6.44
N PRO A 91 5.67 11.87 7.64
CA PRO A 91 6.35 12.37 8.83
C PRO A 91 7.64 11.59 9.11
N LEU A 92 8.56 12.20 9.86
CA LEU A 92 9.72 11.48 10.39
C LEU A 92 9.24 10.33 11.28
N LEU A 93 9.98 9.22 11.23
CA LEU A 93 9.73 8.04 12.04
C LEU A 93 10.89 7.86 13.03
N PRO A 94 10.85 8.52 14.21
CA PRO A 94 11.88 8.37 15.23
C PRO A 94 12.11 6.90 15.58
N GLY A 95 13.35 6.57 15.94
CA GLY A 95 13.74 5.18 16.25
C GLY A 95 14.00 4.30 15.04
N HIS A 96 13.84 4.80 13.82
CA HIS A 96 14.12 4.06 12.58
C HIS A 96 15.21 4.73 11.76
N SER A 97 16.05 3.95 11.07
CA SER A 97 17.17 4.46 10.29
C SER A 97 16.70 5.33 9.12
N LEU A 98 17.53 6.31 8.71
CA LEU A 98 17.23 7.13 7.52
C LEU A 98 17.13 6.29 6.26
N GLN A 99 17.95 5.24 6.13
CA GLN A 99 17.90 4.33 5.00
C GLN A 99 16.53 3.63 4.91
N PHE A 100 15.99 3.16 6.03
CA PHE A 100 14.67 2.55 6.08
C PHE A 100 13.56 3.55 5.78
N GLN A 101 13.63 4.76 6.35
CA GLN A 101 12.67 5.83 6.06
C GLN A 101 12.70 6.24 4.58
N ASN A 102 13.88 6.27 3.96
CA ASN A 102 14.02 6.57 2.53
C ASN A 102 13.47 5.45 1.64
N LEU A 103 13.69 4.18 2.03
CA LEU A 103 13.08 3.04 1.34
C LEU A 103 11.56 3.10 1.40
N LEU A 104 11.00 3.35 2.59
CA LEU A 104 9.55 3.46 2.78
C LEU A 104 8.95 4.60 1.93
N LYS A 105 9.62 5.76 1.91
CA LYS A 105 9.24 6.88 1.04
C LYS A 105 9.31 6.50 -0.44
N ALA A 106 10.35 5.78 -0.87
CA ALA A 106 10.50 5.35 -2.25
C ALA A 106 9.43 4.34 -2.67
N MET A 107 8.99 3.44 -1.77
CA MET A 107 7.88 2.52 -2.03
C MET A 107 6.55 3.24 -2.23
N MET A 108 6.35 4.35 -1.54
CA MET A 108 5.12 5.14 -1.56
C MET A 108 5.20 6.36 -2.49
N ASN A 109 6.25 6.43 -3.32
CA ASN A 109 6.43 7.47 -4.32
C ASN A 109 5.86 7.00 -5.67
N ARG A 110 5.34 7.94 -6.46
CA ARG A 110 4.84 7.70 -7.82
C ARG A 110 5.98 7.35 -8.78
#